data_AF-A0A2U2RIL3-F1
#
_entry.id   AF-A0A2U2RIL3-F1
#
_cell.length_a   1.000
_cell.length_b   1.000
_cell.length_c   1.000
_cell.angle_alpha   90.00
_cell.angle_beta   90.00
_cell.angle_gamma   90.00
#
_symmetry.space_group_name_H-M   'P 1'
#
loop_
_entity.id
_entity.type
_entity.pdbx_description
1 polymer ?
#
loop_
_entity_poly.entity_id
_entity_poly.type
_entity_poly.pdbx_seq_one_letter_code
_entity_poly.pdbx_strand_id
1 'polypeptide(L)'
;MTSSFNPPPHWPEPPEEGWAPPQGWQPDPRWGRVPAGWRVWMQGARSHGTSDAPLLDSEDVPASGARVRRRVEKYPVSVMNPGIWSDNQLEHEDYGFPEPAPRRARPRLRLGLTIAATAVGLLLAAATAVVFVRLTSYAEDSLPAESLAPAAAEVATTV
;
A
#
# COMPACT_ATOMS: atom_id res chain seq x y z
N MET A 1 -10.68 -2.25 19.55
CA MET A 1 -11.46 -2.54 18.33
C MET A 1 -12.86 -1.98 18.54
N THR A 2 -13.16 -0.80 18.00
CA THR A 2 -14.47 -0.14 18.16
C THR A 2 -15.45 -0.77 17.17
N SER A 3 -16.53 -1.41 17.64
CA SER A 3 -17.56 -1.98 16.78
C SER A 3 -18.80 -1.08 16.83
N SER A 4 -19.35 -0.70 15.68
CA SER A 4 -20.55 0.13 15.58
C SER A 4 -21.79 -0.73 15.31
N PHE A 5 -22.90 -0.39 15.95
CA PHE A 5 -24.19 -1.06 15.81
C PHE A 5 -24.98 -0.52 14.60
N ASN A 6 -25.44 -1.40 13.72
CA ASN A 6 -26.18 -1.07 12.50
C ASN A 6 -27.58 -1.75 12.51
N PRO A 7 -28.59 -1.12 13.13
CA PRO A 7 -29.93 -1.70 13.18
C PRO A 7 -30.59 -1.68 11.79
N PRO A 8 -31.32 -2.74 11.41
CA PRO A 8 -32.13 -2.75 10.20
C PRO A 8 -33.33 -1.79 10.31
N PRO A 9 -33.98 -1.43 9.17
CA PRO A 9 -35.02 -0.39 9.14
C PRO A 9 -36.25 -0.60 10.04
N HIS A 10 -36.51 -1.84 10.47
CA HIS A 10 -37.66 -2.19 11.32
C HIS A 10 -37.31 -2.25 12.82
N TRP A 11 -36.05 -2.00 13.16
CA TRP A 11 -35.57 -2.01 14.54
C TRP A 11 -35.55 -0.61 15.13
N PRO A 12 -35.68 -0.48 16.46
CA PRO A 12 -35.53 0.82 17.11
C PRO A 12 -34.09 1.34 16.93
N GLU A 13 -33.96 2.67 16.85
CA GLU A 13 -32.67 3.35 16.86
C GLU A 13 -31.96 3.13 18.22
N PRO A 14 -30.62 3.02 18.22
CA PRO A 14 -29.87 2.85 19.45
C PRO A 14 -29.92 4.15 20.27
N PRO A 15 -29.84 4.05 21.60
CA PRO A 15 -29.93 5.23 22.47
C PRO A 15 -28.76 6.20 22.29
N GLU A 16 -27.58 5.71 21.87
CA GLU A 16 -26.36 6.50 21.72
C GLU A 16 -25.58 6.09 20.47
N GLU A 17 -24.86 7.05 19.87
CA GLU A 17 -23.95 6.81 18.75
C GLU A 17 -22.74 5.99 19.23
N GLY A 18 -22.57 4.78 18.71
CA GLY A 18 -21.54 3.85 19.16
C GLY A 18 -21.97 2.97 20.35
N TRP A 19 -23.26 2.88 20.64
CA TRP A 19 -23.80 1.97 21.66
C TRP A 19 -23.33 0.52 21.43
N ALA A 20 -22.89 -0.11 22.52
CA ALA A 20 -22.51 -1.51 22.57
C ALA A 20 -23.35 -2.25 23.63
N PRO A 21 -23.90 -3.43 23.30
CA PRO A 21 -24.76 -4.17 24.21
C PRO A 21 -23.96 -4.80 25.35
N PRO A 22 -24.61 -5.04 26.50
CA PRO A 22 -24.04 -5.87 27.55
C PRO A 22 -23.83 -7.30 27.05
N GLN A 23 -22.91 -8.01 27.71
CA GLN A 23 -22.60 -9.40 27.41
C GLN A 23 -23.87 -10.27 27.52
N GLY A 24 -24.23 -10.97 26.44
CA GLY A 24 -25.42 -11.83 26.37
C GLY A 24 -26.69 -11.17 25.83
N TRP A 25 -26.61 -9.94 25.33
CA TRP A 25 -27.75 -9.28 24.68
C TRP A 25 -28.29 -10.05 23.48
N GLN A 26 -29.62 -10.10 23.37
CA GLN A 26 -30.35 -10.63 22.23
C GLN A 26 -31.39 -9.61 21.78
N PRO A 27 -31.63 -9.47 20.47
CA PRO A 27 -32.68 -8.60 19.97
C PRO A 27 -34.05 -9.10 20.43
N ASP A 28 -34.95 -8.18 20.79
CA ASP A 28 -36.32 -8.53 21.14
C ASP A 28 -36.98 -9.20 19.93
N PRO A 29 -37.60 -10.40 20.09
CA PRO A 29 -38.31 -11.07 19.02
C PRO A 29 -39.38 -10.21 18.31
N ARG A 30 -39.89 -9.16 18.97
CA ARG A 30 -40.89 -8.23 18.44
C ARG A 30 -40.36 -7.26 17.39
N TRP A 31 -39.05 -7.02 17.32
CA TRP A 31 -38.44 -6.05 16.38
C TRP A 31 -38.37 -6.58 14.94
N GLY A 32 -38.82 -7.82 14.71
CA GLY A 32 -38.81 -8.43 13.40
C GLY A 32 -37.46 -9.08 13.07
N ARG A 33 -37.48 -9.98 12.09
CA ARG A 33 -36.30 -10.78 11.72
C ARG A 33 -35.28 -9.92 11.00
N VAL A 34 -34.00 -10.19 11.27
CA VAL A 34 -32.89 -9.62 10.52
C VAL A 34 -32.94 -10.13 9.07
N PRO A 35 -32.91 -9.25 8.05
CA PRO A 35 -32.84 -9.66 6.65
C PRO A 35 -31.61 -10.52 6.36
N ALA A 36 -31.73 -11.42 5.39
CA ALA A 36 -30.62 -12.28 4.98
C ALA A 36 -29.41 -11.43 4.52
N GLY A 37 -28.23 -11.73 5.07
CA GLY A 37 -26.98 -11.02 4.73
C GLY A 37 -26.74 -9.70 5.47
N TRP A 38 -27.66 -9.26 6.34
CA TRP A 38 -27.48 -8.03 7.12
C TRP A 38 -26.43 -8.21 8.22
N ARG A 39 -25.49 -7.26 8.30
CA ARG A 39 -24.45 -7.23 9.35
C ARG A 39 -24.82 -6.20 10.40
N VAL A 40 -25.26 -6.68 11.55
CA VAL A 40 -25.64 -5.87 12.73
C VAL A 40 -24.43 -5.18 13.36
N TRP A 41 -23.24 -5.79 13.26
CA TRP A 41 -22.00 -5.24 13.79
C TRP A 41 -21.07 -4.85 12.64
N MET A 42 -20.75 -3.56 12.56
CA MET A 42 -19.69 -3.05 11.71
C MET A 42 -18.43 -2.93 12.55
N GLN A 43 -17.40 -3.70 12.23
CA GLN A 43 -16.09 -3.44 12.83
C GLN A 43 -15.63 -2.08 12.31
N GLY A 44 -15.30 -1.17 13.21
CA GLY A 44 -14.86 0.18 12.89
C GLY A 44 -13.82 0.10 11.80
N ALA A 45 -14.11 0.77 10.69
CA ALA A 45 -13.23 0.85 9.56
C ALA A 45 -11.83 1.16 10.09
N ARG A 46 -10.87 0.28 9.80
CA ARG A 46 -9.55 0.80 9.44
C ARG A 46 -9.89 1.86 8.42
N SER A 47 -9.62 3.12 8.71
CA SER A 47 -9.85 4.24 7.81
C SER A 47 -9.26 3.88 6.44
N HIS A 48 -10.07 3.26 5.57
CA HIS A 48 -9.80 3.14 4.15
C HIS A 48 -10.02 4.56 3.67
N GLY A 49 -8.96 5.36 3.74
CA GLY A 49 -9.00 6.75 3.34
C GLY A 49 -9.46 6.81 1.89
N THR A 50 -10.66 7.35 1.65
CA THR A 50 -11.16 7.99 0.41
C THR A 50 -10.71 7.37 -0.93
N SER A 51 -10.39 6.08 -1.01
CA SER A 51 -9.78 5.52 -2.23
C SER A 51 -9.97 4.02 -2.43
N ASP A 52 -10.96 3.40 -1.78
CA ASP A 52 -11.42 2.09 -2.25
C ASP A 52 -12.93 2.00 -2.16
N ALA A 53 -13.57 2.04 -3.32
CA ALA A 53 -14.87 1.43 -3.46
C ALA A 53 -14.70 -0.05 -3.09
N PRO A 54 -15.60 -0.67 -2.31
CA PRO A 54 -15.49 -2.10 -1.92
C PRO A 54 -15.45 -3.06 -3.13
N LEU A 55 -15.68 -2.55 -4.34
CA LEU A 55 -15.49 -3.26 -5.59
C LEU A 55 -14.01 -3.43 -5.98
N LEU A 56 -13.11 -2.50 -5.64
CA LEU A 56 -11.67 -2.62 -5.91
C LEU A 56 -11.01 -3.71 -5.04
N ASP A 57 -11.37 -3.81 -3.76
CA ASP A 57 -10.91 -4.90 -2.87
C ASP A 57 -11.39 -6.28 -3.33
N SER A 58 -12.45 -6.34 -4.15
CA SER A 58 -12.96 -7.58 -4.75
C SER A 58 -12.36 -7.88 -6.13
N GLU A 59 -11.59 -6.98 -6.75
CA GLU A 59 -10.92 -7.24 -8.03
C GLU A 59 -9.77 -8.25 -7.89
N ASP A 60 -9.21 -8.39 -6.67
CA ASP A 60 -8.11 -9.32 -6.38
C ASP A 60 -8.57 -10.72 -5.95
N VAL A 61 -9.88 -10.95 -5.78
CA VAL A 61 -10.44 -12.29 -5.51
C VAL A 61 -11.12 -12.80 -6.77
N PRO A 62 -10.47 -13.68 -7.55
CA PRO A 62 -11.05 -14.20 -8.78
C PRO A 62 -12.26 -15.08 -8.44
N ALA A 63 -13.48 -14.57 -8.63
CA ALA A 63 -14.72 -15.35 -8.48
C ALA A 63 -14.79 -16.56 -9.43
N SER A 64 -13.99 -16.56 -10.49
CA SER A 64 -13.61 -17.73 -11.28
C SER A 64 -12.10 -17.65 -11.43
N GLY A 65 -11.33 -18.72 -11.26
CA GLY A 65 -9.86 -18.75 -11.33
C GLY A 65 -9.19 -18.28 -12.64
N ALA A 66 -9.89 -17.50 -13.46
CA ALA A 66 -9.35 -16.74 -14.57
C ALA A 66 -8.41 -15.64 -14.06
N ARG A 67 -7.16 -15.68 -14.55
CA ARG A 67 -6.19 -14.61 -14.34
C ARG A 67 -6.75 -13.29 -14.87
N VAL A 68 -6.58 -12.20 -14.11
CA VAL A 68 -6.88 -10.83 -14.57
C VAL A 68 -6.11 -10.59 -15.87
N ARG A 69 -6.82 -10.64 -17.00
CA ARG A 69 -6.21 -10.38 -18.31
C ARG A 69 -5.88 -8.89 -18.37
N ARG A 70 -4.66 -8.55 -18.81
CA ARG A 70 -4.27 -7.16 -19.10
C ARG A 70 -5.37 -6.54 -19.96
N ARG A 71 -5.88 -5.38 -19.54
CA ARG A 71 -6.90 -4.61 -20.27
C ARG A 71 -6.45 -4.47 -21.71
N VAL A 72 -7.25 -4.98 -22.64
CA VAL A 72 -7.00 -4.86 -24.07
C VAL A 72 -7.26 -3.40 -24.44
N GLU A 73 -6.20 -2.66 -24.77
CA GLU A 73 -6.29 -1.23 -25.14
C GLU A 73 -7.09 -1.03 -26.43
N LYS A 74 -7.06 -2.01 -27.34
CA LYS A 74 -7.80 -2.02 -28.60
C LYS A 74 -8.20 -3.44 -28.95
N TYR A 75 -9.51 -3.71 -28.98
CA TYR A 75 -10.00 -5.01 -29.42
C TYR A 75 -9.71 -5.18 -30.91
N PRO A 76 -9.19 -6.34 -31.35
CA PRO A 76 -8.90 -6.61 -32.75
C PRO A 76 -10.20 -6.96 -33.49
N VAL A 77 -11.21 -6.08 -33.43
CA VAL A 77 -12.41 -6.18 -34.26
C VAL A 77 -12.20 -5.27 -35.46
N SER A 78 -11.93 -5.87 -36.61
CA SER A 78 -12.00 -5.20 -37.90
C SER A 78 -13.41 -5.38 -38.46
N VAL A 79 -14.15 -4.30 -38.66
CA VAL A 79 -15.44 -4.35 -39.36
C VAL A 79 -15.15 -4.56 -40.85
N MET A 80 -15.42 -5.76 -41.35
CA MET A 80 -15.06 -6.18 -42.71
C MET A 80 -15.85 -5.44 -43.81
N ASN A 81 -17.00 -4.85 -43.47
CA ASN A 81 -17.79 -4.05 -44.41
C ASN A 81 -18.48 -2.91 -43.64
N PRO A 82 -17.84 -1.74 -43.52
CA PRO A 82 -18.43 -0.59 -42.84
C PRO A 82 -19.58 0.06 -43.64
N GLY A 83 -19.87 -0.40 -44.86
CA GLY A 83 -20.82 0.25 -45.77
C GLY A 83 -20.17 1.44 -46.51
N ILE A 84 -21.00 2.35 -47.05
CA ILE A 84 -20.56 3.55 -47.81
C ILE A 84 -19.75 4.53 -46.94
N TRP A 85 -19.89 4.44 -45.62
CA TRP A 85 -19.22 5.30 -44.66
C TRP A 85 -18.14 4.51 -43.94
N SER A 86 -16.89 4.69 -44.35
CA SER A 86 -15.72 4.19 -43.60
C SER A 86 -15.41 5.02 -42.36
N ASP A 87 -15.98 6.23 -42.29
CA ASP A 87 -15.80 7.19 -41.22
C ASP A 87 -17.11 7.32 -40.43
N ASN A 88 -17.01 7.25 -39.11
CA ASN A 88 -18.18 7.28 -38.25
C ASN A 88 -18.69 8.71 -38.17
N GLN A 89 -19.67 9.06 -39.00
CA GLN A 89 -20.21 10.42 -39.10
C GLN A 89 -20.73 10.96 -37.75
N LEU A 90 -21.08 10.05 -36.82
CA LEU A 90 -21.48 10.35 -35.45
C LEU A 90 -20.32 10.89 -34.57
N GLU A 91 -19.06 10.71 -34.96
CA GLU A 91 -17.90 11.27 -34.26
C GLU A 91 -17.75 12.77 -34.50
N HIS A 92 -18.34 13.29 -35.58
CA HIS A 92 -18.26 14.70 -35.98
C HIS A 92 -19.51 15.50 -35.58
N GLU A 93 -20.56 14.83 -35.10
CA GLU A 93 -21.70 15.52 -34.51
C GLU A 93 -21.46 15.70 -33.00
N ASP A 94 -21.74 16.89 -32.47
CA ASP A 94 -21.60 17.29 -31.05
C ASP A 94 -22.44 16.46 -30.05
N TYR A 95 -22.98 15.32 -30.48
CA TYR A 95 -23.74 14.36 -29.69
C TYR A 95 -22.87 13.26 -29.06
N GLY A 96 -21.55 13.24 -29.33
CA GLY A 96 -20.60 12.29 -28.75
C GLY A 96 -20.16 12.63 -27.32
N PHE A 97 -19.77 11.61 -26.54
CA PHE A 97 -19.03 11.85 -25.30
C PHE A 97 -17.68 12.48 -25.63
N PRO A 98 -17.19 13.47 -24.85
CA PRO A 98 -15.91 14.08 -25.11
C PRO A 98 -14.81 13.02 -25.11
N GLU A 99 -13.78 13.20 -25.95
CA GLU A 99 -12.64 12.30 -26.01
C GLU A 99 -12.11 12.03 -24.58
N PRO A 100 -11.79 10.76 -24.23
CA PRO A 100 -11.22 10.45 -22.94
C PRO A 100 -9.93 11.25 -22.76
N ALA A 101 -9.90 12.12 -21.74
CA ALA A 101 -8.73 12.94 -21.47
C ALA A 101 -7.45 12.06 -21.43
N PRO A 102 -6.38 12.44 -22.14
CA PRO A 102 -5.18 11.62 -22.22
C PRO A 102 -4.62 11.38 -20.82
N ARG A 103 -4.59 10.11 -20.41
CA ARG A 103 -4.09 9.73 -19.09
C ARG A 103 -2.57 9.92 -19.08
N ARG A 104 -2.10 11.00 -18.47
CA ARG A 104 -0.66 11.21 -18.25
C ARG A 104 -0.15 10.16 -17.28
N ALA A 105 0.78 9.32 -17.73
CA ALA A 105 1.52 8.42 -16.86
C ALA A 105 2.24 9.27 -15.80
N ARG A 106 1.84 9.15 -14.53
CA ARG A 106 2.54 9.84 -13.45
C ARG A 106 3.88 9.11 -13.25
N PRO A 107 5.02 9.78 -13.49
CA PRO A 107 6.31 9.13 -13.31
C PRO A 107 6.43 8.71 -11.85
N ARG A 108 6.87 7.47 -11.61
CA ARG A 108 7.10 6.90 -10.27
C ARG A 108 8.36 7.51 -9.62
N LEU A 109 8.44 8.84 -9.58
CA LEU A 109 9.58 9.60 -9.03
C LEU A 109 9.92 9.16 -7.61
N ARG A 110 8.89 8.86 -6.80
CA ARG A 110 9.09 8.35 -5.43
C ARG A 110 9.81 7.01 -5.39
N LEU A 111 9.49 6.09 -6.31
CA LEU A 111 10.14 4.78 -6.37
C LEU A 111 11.60 4.90 -6.83
N GLY A 112 11.86 5.76 -7.81
CA GLY A 112 13.23 6.05 -8.25
C GLY A 112 14.07 6.63 -7.10
N LEU A 113 13.50 7.58 -6.34
CA LEU A 113 14.16 8.18 -5.20
C LEU A 113 14.47 7.17 -4.09
N THR A 114 13.52 6.28 -3.75
CA THR A 114 13.75 5.26 -2.70
C THR A 114 14.84 4.28 -3.12
N ILE A 115 14.83 3.82 -4.37
CA ILE A 115 15.88 2.93 -4.90
C ILE A 115 17.25 3.61 -4.84
N ALA A 116 17.34 4.88 -5.23
CA ALA A 116 18.59 5.63 -5.19
C ALA A 116 19.11 5.80 -3.75
N ALA A 117 18.24 6.15 -2.80
CA ALA A 117 18.61 6.28 -1.39
C ALA A 117 19.11 4.95 -0.81
N THR A 118 18.46 3.83 -1.12
CA THR A 118 18.91 2.50 -0.69
C THR A 118 20.27 2.14 -1.28
N ALA A 119 20.50 2.42 -2.57
CA ALA A 119 21.78 2.17 -3.22
C ALA A 119 22.92 2.99 -2.59
N VAL A 120 22.69 4.27 -2.29
CA VAL A 120 23.67 5.14 -1.61
C VAL A 120 23.99 4.60 -0.21
N GLY A 121 22.98 4.16 0.55
CA GLY A 121 23.19 3.56 1.87
C GLY A 121 24.06 2.29 1.82
N LEU A 122 23.81 1.40 0.84
CA LEU A 122 24.63 0.21 0.64
C LEU A 122 26.08 0.53 0.28
N LEU A 123 26.30 1.53 -0.58
CA LEU A 123 27.64 1.96 -0.96
C LEU A 123 28.42 2.55 0.23
N LEU A 124 27.76 3.37 1.06
CA LEU A 124 28.36 3.92 2.27
C LEU A 124 28.72 2.80 3.26
N ALA A 125 27.83 1.84 3.49
CA ALA A 125 28.11 0.71 4.37
C ALA A 125 29.30 -0.13 3.87
N ALA A 126 29.34 -0.43 2.57
CA ALA A 126 30.46 -1.17 1.96
C ALA A 126 31.78 -0.39 2.06
N ALA A 127 31.77 0.92 1.77
CA ALA A 127 32.95 1.76 1.90
C ALA A 127 33.47 1.79 3.35
N THR A 128 32.57 1.88 4.32
CA THR A 128 32.92 1.86 5.75
C THR A 128 33.59 0.55 6.16
N ALA A 129 33.07 -0.59 5.68
CA ALA A 129 33.68 -1.89 5.90
C ALA A 129 35.08 -2.00 5.26
N VAL A 130 35.26 -1.51 4.03
CA VAL A 130 36.57 -1.50 3.35
C VAL A 130 37.57 -0.64 4.11
N VAL A 131 37.18 0.55 4.57
CA VAL A 131 38.04 1.43 5.37
C VAL A 131 38.46 0.74 6.66
N PHE A 132 37.54 0.08 7.37
CA PHE A 132 37.85 -0.66 8.60
C PHE A 132 38.86 -1.79 8.36
N VAL A 133 38.68 -2.59 7.30
CA VAL A 133 39.62 -3.66 6.93
C VAL A 133 41.00 -3.08 6.60
N ARG A 134 41.06 -1.95 5.88
CA ARG A 134 42.34 -1.27 5.57
C ARG A 134 43.04 -0.75 6.82
N LEU A 135 42.28 -0.24 7.78
CA LEU A 135 42.79 0.29 9.05
C LEU A 135 43.37 -0.83 9.92
N THR A 136 42.66 -1.96 10.02
CA THR A 136 43.10 -3.13 10.78
C THR A 136 44.33 -3.79 10.15
N SER A 137 44.36 -3.97 8.83
CA SER A 137 45.54 -4.49 8.15
C SER A 137 46.75 -3.57 8.32
N TYR A 138 46.55 -2.26 8.25
CA TYR A 138 47.62 -1.30 8.51
C TYR A 138 48.13 -1.42 9.95
N ALA A 139 47.24 -1.52 10.93
CA ALA A 139 47.62 -1.67 12.33
C ALA A 139 48.45 -2.93 12.58
N GLU A 140 48.12 -4.05 11.92
CA GLU A 140 48.88 -5.30 12.01
C GLU A 140 50.26 -5.21 11.33
N ASP A 141 50.34 -4.63 10.13
CA ASP A 141 51.56 -4.63 9.33
C ASP A 141 52.57 -3.55 9.73
N SER A 142 52.11 -2.43 10.30
CA SER A 142 52.93 -1.20 10.39
C SER A 142 53.05 -0.56 11.76
N LEU A 143 52.36 -1.05 12.80
CA LEU A 143 52.58 -0.60 14.16
C LEU A 143 53.75 -1.39 14.80
N PRO A 144 54.89 -0.76 15.10
CA PRO A 144 55.96 -1.42 15.85
C PRO A 144 55.48 -1.75 17.27
N ALA A 145 55.85 -2.92 17.79
CA ALA A 145 55.48 -3.38 19.14
C ALA A 145 55.83 -2.38 20.28
N GLU A 146 56.74 -1.43 20.04
CA GLU A 146 57.05 -0.34 20.98
C GLU A 146 55.91 0.66 21.21
N SER A 147 54.99 0.88 20.25
CA SER A 147 53.92 1.88 20.42
C SER A 147 52.81 1.43 21.37
N LEU A 148 52.80 0.15 21.76
CA LEU A 148 51.84 -0.44 22.69
C LEU A 148 52.43 -0.63 24.10
N ALA A 149 53.69 -0.24 24.34
CA ALA A 149 54.25 -0.22 25.68
C ALA A 149 53.46 0.79 26.53
N PRO A 150 52.84 0.38 27.65
CA PRO A 150 52.10 1.32 28.47
C PRO A 150 53.08 2.33 29.05
N ALA A 151 52.68 3.60 29.05
CA ALA A 151 53.26 4.69 29.84
C ALA A 151 53.08 4.45 31.36
N ALA A 152 53.44 3.26 31.85
CA ALA A 152 53.34 2.82 33.23
C ALA A 152 54.68 2.89 33.98
N ALA A 153 55.77 3.23 33.29
CA ALA A 153 57.10 3.31 33.92
C ALA A 153 57.42 4.69 34.54
N GLU A 154 56.68 5.75 34.22
CA GLU A 154 57.09 7.12 34.57
C GLU A 154 56.61 7.62 35.94
N VAL A 155 55.72 6.89 36.63
CA VAL A 155 55.19 7.30 37.95
C VAL A 155 55.95 6.67 39.14
N ALA A 156 56.82 5.68 38.91
CA ALA A 156 57.45 4.91 39.99
C ALA A 156 58.79 5.48 40.52
N THR A 157 59.28 6.61 39.98
CA THR A 157 60.61 7.16 40.36
C THR A 157 60.53 8.64 40.72
N THR A 158 59.76 8.98 41.75
CA THR A 158 59.95 10.25 42.48
C THR A 158 59.60 10.02 43.95
N VAL A 159 60.59 9.51 44.68
CA VAL A 159 60.75 9.63 46.14
C VAL A 159 61.92 10.56 46.37
#